data_AF-A0A752A2B9-F1
#
_entry.id   AF-A0A752A2B9-F1
#
_cell.length_a   1.000
_cell.length_b   1.000
_cell.length_c   1.000
_cell.angle_alpha   90.00
_cell.angle_beta   90.00
_cell.angle_gamma   90.00
#
_symmetry.space_group_name_H-M   'P 1'
#
loop_
_entity.id
_entity.type
_entity.pdbx_description
1 polymer ?
#
loop_
_entity_poly.entity_id
_entity_poly.type
_entity_poly.pdbx_seq_one_letter_code
_entity_poly.pdbx_strand_id
1 'polypeptide(L)' 'MAKKKYGIMPPRIKGRARVKGDAGRYHILGVLWHERALILSRPHGYIEKVSIDRVEILPLTPEEEETYGLFDN' A
#
# COMPACT_ATOMS: atom_id res chain seq x y z
N MET A 1 20.72 27.21 1.13
CA MET A 1 19.81 26.12 1.57
C MET A 1 19.06 25.59 0.36
N ALA A 2 19.30 24.33 0.00
CA ALA A 2 18.62 23.70 -1.14
C ALA A 2 17.12 23.53 -0.83
N LYS A 3 16.25 24.10 -1.68
CA LYS A 3 14.80 23.86 -1.62
C LYS A 3 14.58 22.36 -1.79
N LYS A 4 14.07 21.68 -0.76
CA LYS A 4 13.63 20.28 -0.85
C LYS A 4 12.55 20.22 -1.94
N LYS A 5 12.94 19.71 -3.12
CA LYS A 5 12.12 19.63 -4.34
C LYS A 5 11.14 18.46 -4.32
N TYR A 6 10.98 17.80 -3.18
CA TYR A 6 10.03 16.72 -2.99
C TYR A 6 8.89 17.32 -2.19
N GLY A 7 7.76 17.59 -2.87
CA GLY A 7 6.51 17.91 -2.20
C GLY A 7 6.21 16.85 -1.13
N ILE A 8 5.47 17.24 -0.10
CA ILE A 8 5.08 16.39 1.04
C ILE A 8 4.71 15.00 0.50
N MET A 9 5.54 13.99 0.75
CA MET A 9 5.21 12.62 0.39
C MET A 9 3.95 12.28 1.19
N PRO A 10 2.83 11.93 0.53
CA PRO A 10 1.61 11.59 1.24
C PRO A 10 1.91 10.50 2.27
N PRO A 11 1.28 10.55 3.45
CA PRO A 11 1.45 9.49 4.44
C PRO A 11 1.15 8.14 3.79
N ARG A 12 1.97 7.13 4.11
CA ARG A 12 1.73 5.77 3.65
C ARG A 12 0.34 5.32 4.13
N ILE A 13 -0.34 4.56 3.28
CA ILE A 13 -1.63 3.97 3.65
C ILE A 13 -1.36 2.86 4.67
N LYS A 14 -1.80 3.08 5.91
CA LYS A 14 -1.77 2.08 6.97
C LYS A 14 -2.92 1.10 6.75
N GLY A 15 -2.65 0.02 6.02
CA GLY A 15 -3.67 -0.96 5.67
C GLY A 15 -3.17 -2.05 4.74
N ARG A 16 -4.06 -3.01 4.47
CA ARG A 16 -3.88 -4.04 3.43
C ARG A 16 -4.85 -3.82 2.29
N ALA A 17 -4.45 -4.19 1.10
CA ALA A 17 -5.32 -4.25 -0.07
C ALA A 17 -5.91 -5.64 -0.23
N ARG A 18 -7.23 -5.73 -0.41
CA ARG A 18 -7.91 -6.91 -0.96
C ARG A 18 -8.37 -6.59 -2.38
N VAL A 19 -7.98 -7.42 -3.35
CA VAL A 19 -8.45 -7.27 -4.74
C VAL A 19 -9.81 -7.94 -4.88
N LYS A 20 -10.78 -7.28 -5.52
CA LYS A 20 -12.12 -7.85 -5.76
C LYS A 20 -12.00 -9.15 -6.56
N GLY A 21 -12.62 -10.22 -6.07
CA GLY A 21 -12.55 -11.57 -6.65
C GLY A 21 -11.32 -12.37 -6.22
N ASP A 22 -10.47 -11.80 -5.36
CA ASP A 22 -9.31 -12.46 -4.75
C ASP A 22 -9.55 -12.61 -3.24
N ALA A 23 -9.14 -13.73 -2.67
CA ALA A 23 -9.25 -14.00 -1.24
C ALA A 23 -8.10 -13.40 -0.42
N GLY A 24 -7.01 -12.97 -1.07
CA GLY A 24 -5.82 -12.51 -0.36
C GLY A 24 -5.87 -11.06 0.16
N ARG A 25 -5.01 -10.81 1.15
CA ARG A 25 -4.71 -9.49 1.72
C ARG A 25 -3.24 -9.15 1.44
N TYR A 26 -2.99 -8.01 0.82
CA TYR A 26 -1.67 -7.66 0.27
C TYR A 26 -1.12 -6.37 0.86
N HIS A 27 0.20 -6.32 1.04
CA HIS A 27 0.88 -5.10 1.47
C HIS A 27 0.76 -4.02 0.40
N ILE A 28 0.41 -2.79 0.79
CA ILE A 28 0.37 -1.63 -0.10
C ILE A 28 1.76 -0.98 -0.07
N LEU A 29 2.52 -1.14 -1.14
CA LEU A 29 3.87 -0.58 -1.27
C LEU A 29 3.84 0.89 -1.71
N GLY A 30 2.78 1.32 -2.39
CA GLY A 30 2.65 2.69 -2.86
C GLY A 30 1.33 2.99 -3.55
N VAL A 31 1.05 4.28 -3.73
CA VAL A 31 -0.13 4.80 -4.41
C VAL A 31 0.32 5.59 -5.63
N LEU A 32 -0.18 5.20 -6.80
CA LEU A 32 -0.01 5.92 -8.06
C LEU A 32 -1.24 6.80 -8.28
N TRP A 33 -1.21 8.02 -7.72
CA TRP A 33 -2.35 8.93 -7.75
C TRP A 33 -2.80 9.29 -9.17
N HIS A 34 -1.86 9.55 -10.08
CA HIS A 34 -2.15 9.90 -11.47
C HIS A 34 -2.83 8.76 -12.23
N GLU A 35 -2.48 7.52 -11.91
CA GLU A 35 -3.01 6.32 -12.58
C GLU A 35 -4.19 5.70 -11.82
N ARG A 36 -4.60 6.30 -10.70
CA ARG A 36 -5.61 5.76 -9.78
C ARG A 36 -5.35 4.28 -9.46
N ALA A 37 -4.11 3.95 -9.12
CA ALA A 37 -3.66 2.58 -8.89
C ALA A 37 -2.86 2.43 -7.60
N LEU A 38 -2.82 1.21 -7.07
CA LEU A 38 -1.99 0.80 -5.95
C LEU A 38 -0.92 -0.17 -6.42
N ILE A 39 0.25 -0.10 -5.78
CA ILE A 39 1.32 -1.08 -5.94
C ILE A 39 1.22 -2.06 -4.78
N LEU A 40 0.98 -3.33 -5.10
CA LEU A 40 0.78 -4.39 -4.13
C LEU A 40 1.96 -5.36 -4.12
N SER A 41 2.34 -5.82 -2.93
CA SER A 41 3.22 -6.97 -2.77
C SER A 41 2.38 -8.25 -2.79
N ARG A 42 2.51 -9.03 -3.85
CA ARG A 42 1.89 -10.35 -4.01
C ARG A 42 2.77 -11.45 -3.38
N PRO A 43 2.24 -12.67 -3.18
CA PRO A 43 3.03 -13.80 -2.69
C PRO A 43 4.24 -14.04 -3.59
N HIS A 44 5.32 -14.61 -3.05
CA HIS A 44 6.59 -14.85 -3.75
C HIS A 44 7.33 -13.59 -4.24
N GLY A 45 7.00 -12.41 -3.71
CA GLY A 45 7.75 -11.17 -3.97
C GLY A 45 7.38 -10.48 -5.29
N TYR A 46 6.33 -10.93 -5.98
CA TYR A 46 5.84 -10.24 -7.18
C TYR A 46 5.23 -8.89 -6.79
N ILE A 47 5.57 -7.84 -7.56
CA ILE A 47 4.99 -6.52 -7.41
C ILE A 47 3.93 -6.34 -8.50
N GLU A 48 2.72 -6.01 -8.09
CA GLU A 48 1.59 -5.86 -9.02
C GLU A 48 1.00 -4.45 -8.92
N LYS A 49 0.72 -3.84 -10.07
CA LYS A 49 -0.07 -2.60 -10.16
C LYS A 49 -1.54 -2.95 -10.34
N VAL A 50 -2.38 -2.51 -9.42
CA VAL A 50 -3.83 -2.78 -9.43
C VAL A 50 -4.61 -1.47 -9.37
N SER A 51 -5.63 -1.32 -10.22
CA SER A 51 -6.54 -0.16 -10.17
C SER A 51 -7.22 -0.06 -8.81
N ILE A 52 -7.31 1.15 -8.26
CA ILE A 52 -7.90 1.41 -6.94
C ILE A 52 -9.39 1.03 -6.90
N ASP A 53 -10.10 1.09 -8.03
CA ASP A 53 -11.52 0.78 -8.12
C ASP A 53 -11.79 -0.74 -7.97
N ARG A 54 -10.73 -1.56 -8.11
CA ARG A 54 -10.72 -3.02 -7.92
C ARG A 54 -10.21 -3.44 -6.54
N VAL A 55 -9.83 -2.48 -5.69
CA VAL A 55 -9.23 -2.76 -4.39
C VAL A 55 -10.12 -2.25 -3.27
N GLU A 56 -10.22 -3.05 -2.21
CA GLU A 56 -10.73 -2.63 -0.92
C GLU A 56 -9.55 -2.50 0.05
N ILE A 57 -9.46 -1.35 0.71
CA ILE A 57 -8.42 -1.10 1.73
C ILE A 57 -9.01 -1.54 3.08
N LEU A 58 -8.34 -2.50 3.69
CA LEU A 58 -8.71 -3.08 4.97
C LEU A 58 -7.76 -2.58 6.06
N PRO A 59 -8.24 -2.38 7.30
CA PRO A 59 -7.36 -2.07 8.42
C PRO A 59 -6.39 -3.23 8.63
N LEU A 60 -5.21 -2.91 9.17
CA LEU A 60 -4.25 -3.92 9.61
C LEU A 60 -4.86 -4.74 10.75
N THR A 61 -4.55 -6.04 10.81
CA THR A 61 -4.79 -6.84 12.01
C THR A 61 -3.72 -6.54 13.06
N PRO A 62 -3.93 -6.85 14.36
CA PRO A 62 -2.92 -6.63 15.39
C PRO A 62 -1.56 -7.27 15.07
N GLU A 63 -1.55 -8.49 14.52
CA GLU A 63 -0.32 -9.17 14.07
C GLU A 63 0.35 -8.45 12.89
N GLU A 64 -0.44 -7.88 11.97
CA GLU A 64 0.08 -7.09 10.85
C GLU A 64 0.63 -5.73 11.33
N GLU A 65 0.05 -5.13 12.36
CA GLU A 65 0.59 -3.92 12.99
C GLU A 65 1.91 -4.21 13.69
N GLU A 66 2.04 -5.34 14.39
CA GLU A 66 3.32 -5.74 15.00
C GLU A 66 4.40 -6.02 13.95
N THR A 67 4.03 -6.70 12.86
CA THR A 67 4.98 -7.08 11.81
C THR A 67 5.35 -5.91 10.89
N TYR A 68 4.40 -5.04 10.56
CA TYR A 68 4.58 -4.00 9.54
C TYR A 68 4.52 -2.57 10.09
N GLY A 69 3.94 -2.36 11.27
CA GLY A 69 3.92 -1.06 11.95
C GLY A 69 5.30 -0.64 12.48
N LEU A 70 6.25 -1.57 12.60
CA LEU A 70 7.65 -1.28 12.92
C LEU A 70 8.40 -0.50 11.82
N PHE A 71 7.92 -0.50 10.57
CA PHE A 71 8.56 0.23 9.46
C PHE A 71 8.06 1.69 9.31
N ASP A 72 7.19 2.14 10.22
CA ASP A 72 6.56 3.47 10.23
C ASP A 72 7.01 4.37 11.41
N ASN A 73 8.00 3.93 12.22
CA ASN A 73 8.67 4.75 13.24
C ASN A 73 9.91 5.48 12.70
#